data_AF-A0A938V7A6-F1
#
_entry.id   AF-A0A938V7A6-F1
#
_cell.length_a   1.000
_cell.length_b   1.000
_cell.length_c   1.000
_cell.angle_alpha   90.00
_cell.angle_beta   90.00
_cell.angle_gamma   90.00
#
_symmetry.space_group_name_H-M   'P 1'
#
loop_
_entity.id
_entity.type
_entity.pdbx_description
1 polymer ?
#
loop_
_entity_poly.entity_id
_entity_poly.type
_entity_poly.pdbx_seq_one_letter_code
_entity_poly.pdbx_strand_id
1 'polypeptide(L)'
;MRYLGLVWILTMAGTGLYAQEQKSPQRAMVYSLFIPGGGQYYNEQYVKSGIVLGLQTYLGGSAIYHHIKRKEHYRLAMDSEDALQAYHLSKRGDYADRLRNDFWWMGIVSFLSIADALVDAHLSNYEAQRQKVYLKFDEQMLVWEIQF
;
A
#
# COMPACT_ATOMS: atom_id res chain seq x y z
N MET A 1 8.71 -16.86 28.47
CA MET A 1 9.58 -16.14 27.51
C MET A 1 10.40 -17.12 26.66
N ARG A 2 9.77 -18.02 25.87
CA ARG A 2 10.49 -19.08 25.11
C ARG A 2 10.23 -19.10 23.60
N TYR A 3 9.53 -18.09 23.06
CA TYR A 3 9.23 -18.00 21.62
C TYR A 3 9.82 -16.75 20.94
N LEU A 4 10.49 -15.88 21.68
CA LEU A 4 11.10 -14.67 21.13
C LEU A 4 12.31 -14.98 20.22
N GLY A 5 13.09 -16.02 20.52
CA GLY A 5 14.28 -16.38 19.72
C GLY A 5 13.99 -16.91 18.31
N LEU A 6 12.84 -17.59 18.12
CA LEU A 6 12.47 -18.14 16.80
C LEU A 6 11.94 -17.07 15.85
N VAL A 7 11.34 -15.99 16.38
CA VAL A 7 10.87 -14.85 15.57
C VAL A 7 12.06 -14.08 14.98
N TRP A 8 13.16 -13.95 15.72
CA TRP A 8 14.37 -13.27 15.24
C TRP A 8 15.11 -14.05 14.12
N ILE A 9 15.11 -15.38 14.20
CA ILE A 9 15.76 -16.24 13.19
C ILE A 9 14.96 -16.25 11.87
N LEU A 10 13.63 -16.15 11.93
CA LEU A 10 12.80 -15.99 10.73
C LEU A 10 12.94 -14.61 10.09
N THR A 11 13.23 -13.55 10.87
CA THR A 11 13.49 -12.21 10.31
C THR A 11 14.88 -12.07 9.68
N MET A 12 15.90 -12.79 10.15
CA MET A 12 17.26 -12.69 9.57
C MET A 12 17.44 -13.51 8.29
N ALA A 13 16.71 -14.62 8.12
CA ALA A 13 16.80 -15.46 6.91
C ALA A 13 16.24 -14.78 5.64
N GLY A 14 15.45 -13.71 5.77
CA GLY A 14 14.87 -12.97 4.64
C GLY A 14 15.80 -11.93 3.99
N THR A 15 17.00 -11.69 4.53
CA THR A 15 17.89 -10.60 4.05
C THR A 15 19.07 -11.08 3.20
N GLY A 16 19.22 -12.39 2.99
CA GLY A 16 20.44 -12.99 2.42
C GLY A 16 20.48 -13.21 0.90
N LEU A 17 19.42 -12.89 0.15
CA LEU A 17 19.37 -13.16 -1.30
C LEU A 17 18.73 -12.00 -2.09
N TYR A 18 19.22 -10.78 -1.88
CA TYR A 18 18.99 -9.70 -2.84
C TYR A 18 20.11 -9.71 -3.88
N ALA A 19 20.07 -10.71 -4.76
CA ALA A 19 20.72 -10.58 -6.06
C ALA A 19 19.96 -9.46 -6.79
N GLN A 20 20.60 -8.29 -6.89
CA GLN A 20 20.05 -7.07 -7.46
C GLN A 20 19.76 -7.26 -8.96
N GLU A 21 18.61 -7.86 -9.27
CA GLU A 21 18.09 -7.92 -10.62
C GLU A 21 17.54 -6.53 -10.98
N GLN A 22 18.01 -5.97 -12.08
CA GLN A 22 17.75 -4.60 -12.50
C GLN A 22 16.27 -4.45 -12.93
N LYS A 23 15.36 -4.27 -11.96
CA LYS A 23 13.91 -4.19 -12.22
C LYS A 23 13.53 -2.84 -12.83
N SER A 24 12.73 -2.88 -13.90
CA SER A 24 12.28 -1.68 -14.63
C SER A 24 11.22 -0.91 -13.83
N PRO A 25 11.48 0.35 -13.44
CA PRO A 25 10.54 1.18 -12.67
C PRO A 25 9.20 1.41 -13.40
N GLN A 26 9.23 1.41 -14.73
CA GLN A 26 8.07 1.65 -15.59
C GLN A 26 7.03 0.53 -15.48
N ARG A 27 7.47 -0.72 -15.29
CA ARG A 27 6.55 -1.87 -15.10
C ARG A 27 5.92 -1.85 -13.71
N ALA A 28 6.67 -1.50 -12.67
CA ALA A 28 6.17 -1.34 -11.31
C ALA A 28 5.03 -0.32 -11.20
N MET A 29 5.15 0.77 -11.97
CA MET A 29 4.18 1.86 -12.01
C MET A 29 2.88 1.44 -12.68
N VAL A 30 2.95 0.72 -13.80
CA VAL A 30 1.77 0.17 -14.50
C VAL A 30 1.05 -0.85 -13.61
N TYR A 31 1.77 -1.77 -12.96
CA TYR A 31 1.14 -2.75 -12.05
C TYR A 31 0.49 -2.11 -10.81
N SER A 32 1.04 -1.01 -10.30
CA SER A 32 0.40 -0.22 -9.21
C SER A 32 -0.89 0.46 -9.65
N LEU A 33 -0.97 0.86 -10.92
CA LEU A 33 -2.12 1.60 -11.45
C LEU A 33 -3.36 0.70 -11.57
N PHE A 34 -3.16 -0.58 -11.89
CA PHE A 34 -4.23 -1.53 -12.16
C PHE A 34 -4.56 -2.45 -10.98
N ILE A 35 -3.63 -2.65 -10.03
CA ILE A 35 -3.83 -3.50 -8.86
C ILE A 35 -3.44 -2.70 -7.61
N PRO A 36 -4.37 -2.45 -6.67
CA PRO A 36 -4.03 -1.85 -5.38
C PRO A 36 -2.92 -2.65 -4.69
N GLY A 37 -1.76 -2.03 -4.46
CA GLY A 37 -0.57 -2.68 -3.87
C GLY A 37 0.39 -3.37 -4.85
N GLY A 38 0.11 -3.37 -6.16
CA GLY A 38 0.86 -4.12 -7.18
C GLY A 38 2.32 -3.71 -7.36
N GLY A 39 2.66 -2.41 -7.30
CA GLY A 39 4.07 -2.00 -7.44
C GLY A 39 4.87 -2.02 -6.15
N GLN A 40 4.24 -2.05 -4.97
CA GLN A 40 4.97 -2.23 -3.71
C GLN A 40 5.48 -3.67 -3.55
N TYR A 41 4.73 -4.66 -4.06
CA TYR A 41 5.20 -6.04 -4.18
C TYR A 41 6.35 -6.17 -5.19
N TYR A 42 6.27 -5.47 -6.32
CA TYR A 42 7.31 -5.47 -7.35
C TYR A 42 8.63 -4.84 -6.89
N ASN A 43 8.54 -3.81 -6.01
CA ASN A 43 9.70 -3.11 -5.44
C ASN A 43 10.24 -3.73 -4.13
N GLU A 44 9.80 -4.95 -3.77
CA GLU A 44 10.24 -5.70 -2.58
C GLU A 44 10.02 -4.99 -1.24
N GLN A 45 9.16 -3.96 -1.23
CA GLN A 45 8.80 -3.22 -0.02
C GLN A 45 7.63 -3.92 0.69
N TYR A 46 7.87 -5.16 1.13
CA TYR A 46 6.85 -6.05 1.68
C TYR A 46 6.14 -5.48 2.91
N VAL A 47 6.84 -4.72 3.75
CA VAL A 47 6.25 -4.10 4.95
C VAL A 47 5.27 -2.99 4.56
N LYS A 48 5.64 -2.09 3.65
CA LYS A 48 4.74 -1.01 3.19
C LYS A 48 3.52 -1.62 2.47
N SER A 49 3.75 -2.62 1.62
CA SER A 49 2.68 -3.34 0.91
C SER A 49 1.71 -4.00 1.89
N GLY A 50 2.23 -4.65 2.93
CA GLY A 50 1.41 -5.26 3.97
C GLY A 50 0.55 -4.25 4.73
N ILE A 51 1.11 -3.07 5.07
CA ILE A 51 0.37 -2.00 5.74
C ILE A 51 -0.77 -1.49 4.85
N VAL A 52 -0.47 -1.16 3.58
CA VAL A 52 -1.48 -0.66 2.63
C VAL A 52 -2.58 -1.68 2.41
N LEU A 53 -2.22 -2.95 2.16
CA LEU A 53 -3.19 -4.02 1.98
C LEU A 53 -4.04 -4.26 3.22
N GLY A 54 -3.43 -4.21 4.41
CA GLY A 54 -4.13 -4.34 5.69
C GLY A 54 -5.15 -3.21 5.90
N LEU A 55 -4.74 -1.96 5.66
CA LEU A 55 -5.63 -0.80 5.74
C LEU A 55 -6.77 -0.88 4.73
N GLN A 56 -6.48 -1.21 3.47
CA GLN A 56 -7.50 -1.35 2.43
C GLN A 56 -8.48 -2.49 2.72
N THR A 57 -7.97 -3.63 3.22
CA THR A 57 -8.80 -4.78 3.61
C THR A 57 -9.71 -4.44 4.79
N TYR A 58 -9.17 -3.77 5.81
CA TYR A 58 -9.94 -3.30 6.96
C TYR A 58 -11.04 -2.32 6.54
N LEU A 59 -10.70 -1.30 5.76
CA LEU A 59 -11.66 -0.30 5.28
C LEU A 59 -12.71 -0.90 4.34
N GLY A 60 -12.31 -1.83 3.46
CA GLY A 60 -13.23 -2.58 2.61
C GLY A 60 -14.21 -3.44 3.42
N GLY A 61 -13.72 -4.13 4.45
CA GLY A 61 -14.56 -4.88 5.39
C GLY A 61 -15.53 -3.98 6.16
N SER A 62 -15.05 -2.84 6.66
CA SER A 62 -15.84 -1.80 7.31
C SER A 62 -16.95 -1.27 6.38
N ALA A 63 -16.60 -0.98 5.12
CA ALA A 63 -17.54 -0.50 4.11
C ALA A 63 -18.65 -1.54 3.82
N ILE A 64 -18.29 -2.81 3.69
CA ILE A 64 -19.28 -3.89 3.50
C ILE A 64 -20.20 -3.98 4.71
N TYR A 65 -19.66 -3.96 5.93
CA TYR A 65 -20.44 -4.01 7.16
C TYR A 65 -21.42 -2.83 7.27
N HIS A 66 -20.96 -1.59 7.06
CA HIS A 66 -21.80 -0.41 7.09
C HIS A 66 -22.85 -0.41 5.97
N HIS A 67 -22.52 -0.93 4.78
CA HIS A 67 -23.49 -1.10 3.70
C HIS A 67 -24.63 -2.05 4.09
N ILE A 68 -24.30 -3.20 4.71
CA ILE A 68 -25.28 -4.19 5.16
C ILE A 68 -26.16 -3.57 6.25
N LYS A 69 -25.57 -2.94 7.27
CA LYS A 69 -26.32 -2.30 8.36
C LYS A 69 -27.23 -1.17 7.88
N ARG A 70 -26.77 -0.36 6.92
CA ARG A 70 -27.63 0.66 6.29
C ARG A 70 -28.85 0.04 5.63
N LYS A 71 -28.69 -1.06 4.89
CA LYS A 71 -29.81 -1.77 4.24
C LYS A 71 -30.77 -2.40 5.26
N GLU A 72 -30.22 -3.00 6.31
CA GLU A 72 -30.99 -3.58 7.41
C GLU A 72 -31.89 -2.53 8.07
N HIS A 73 -31.32 -1.39 8.47
CA HIS A 73 -32.10 -0.31 9.08
C HIS A 73 -33.09 0.34 8.11
N TYR A 74 -32.80 0.38 6.81
CA TYR A 74 -33.78 0.81 5.82
C TYR A 74 -34.99 -0.13 5.77
N ARG A 75 -34.76 -1.46 5.77
CA ARG A 75 -35.85 -2.44 5.80
C ARG A 75 -36.67 -2.34 7.09
N LEU A 76 -36.00 -2.27 8.23
CA LEU A 76 -36.67 -2.13 9.53
C LEU A 76 -37.51 -0.83 9.61
N ALA A 77 -37.04 0.27 9.00
CA ALA A 77 -37.82 1.50 8.92
C ALA A 77 -39.09 1.35 8.07
N MET A 78 -39.07 0.51 7.03
CA MET A 78 -40.25 0.23 6.20
C MET A 78 -41.27 -0.66 6.93
N ASP A 79 -40.79 -1.52 7.83
CA ASP A 79 -41.61 -2.45 8.61
C ASP A 79 -42.08 -1.85 9.97
N SER A 80 -41.75 -0.58 10.25
CA SER A 80 -42.02 0.09 11.54
C SER A 80 -42.89 1.33 11.37
N GLU A 81 -43.57 1.73 12.44
CA GLU A 81 -44.38 2.95 12.49
C GLU A 81 -43.83 3.95 13.55
N ASP A 82 -44.26 5.21 13.45
CA ASP A 82 -43.99 6.30 14.39
C ASP A 82 -42.51 6.45 14.80
N ALA A 83 -42.23 6.46 16.11
CA ALA A 83 -40.92 6.70 16.68
C ALA A 83 -39.89 5.63 16.28
N LEU A 84 -40.34 4.39 16.07
CA LEU A 84 -39.45 3.29 15.70
C LEU A 84 -38.96 3.45 14.25
N GLN A 85 -39.83 3.90 13.34
CA GLN A 85 -39.44 4.26 11.98
C GLN A 85 -38.40 5.39 11.97
N ALA A 86 -38.65 6.47 12.72
CA ALA A 86 -37.73 7.60 12.81
C ALA A 86 -36.35 7.19 13.34
N TYR A 87 -36.32 6.32 14.36
CA TYR A 87 -35.09 5.75 14.90
C TYR A 87 -34.30 4.97 13.84
N HIS A 88 -34.95 4.09 13.09
CA HIS A 88 -34.30 3.30 12.05
C HIS A 88 -33.82 4.15 10.86
N LEU A 89 -34.55 5.19 10.47
CA LEU A 89 -34.11 6.15 9.45
C LEU A 89 -32.88 6.94 9.90
N SER A 90 -32.83 7.38 11.16
CA SER A 90 -31.63 8.01 11.72
C SER A 90 -30.43 7.05 11.68
N LYS A 91 -30.60 5.80 12.12
CA LYS A 91 -29.52 4.80 12.07
C LYS A 91 -29.05 4.51 10.66
N ARG A 92 -29.97 4.45 9.69
CA ARG A 92 -29.62 4.34 8.27
C ARG A 92 -28.71 5.51 7.83
N GLY A 93 -29.03 6.74 8.26
CA GLY A 93 -28.19 7.92 8.05
C GLY A 93 -26.78 7.74 8.62
N ASP A 94 -26.67 7.37 9.89
CA ASP A 94 -25.39 7.12 10.56
C ASP A 94 -24.52 6.13 9.77
N TYR A 95 -25.10 5.01 9.31
CA TYR A 95 -24.37 4.00 8.54
C TYR A 95 -24.04 4.44 7.11
N ALA A 96 -24.85 5.31 6.51
CA ALA A 96 -24.53 5.92 5.21
C ALA A 96 -23.32 6.85 5.32
N ASP A 97 -23.25 7.65 6.39
CA ASP A 97 -22.13 8.56 6.62
C ASP A 97 -20.85 7.79 6.95
N ARG A 98 -20.93 6.72 7.76
CA ARG A 98 -19.79 5.82 8.03
C ARG A 98 -19.27 5.17 6.76
N LEU A 99 -20.15 4.68 5.89
CA LEU A 99 -19.74 4.12 4.61
C LEU A 99 -19.01 5.16 3.74
N ARG A 100 -19.57 6.38 3.64
CA ARG A 100 -18.93 7.46 2.88
C ARG A 100 -17.54 7.78 3.45
N ASN A 101 -17.41 7.79 4.78
CA ASN A 101 -16.13 7.96 5.45
C ASN A 101 -15.14 6.82 5.13
N ASP A 102 -15.57 5.56 5.13
CA ASP A 102 -14.70 4.43 4.72
C ASP A 102 -14.15 4.64 3.29
N PHE A 103 -15.00 5.05 2.34
CA PHE A 103 -14.58 5.36 0.97
C PHE A 103 -13.59 6.53 0.89
N TRP A 104 -13.82 7.59 1.66
CA TRP A 104 -12.88 8.70 1.75
C TRP A 104 -11.50 8.25 2.27
N TRP A 105 -11.47 7.46 3.33
CA TRP A 105 -10.23 6.92 3.87
C TRP A 105 -9.55 5.94 2.91
N MET A 106 -10.30 5.10 2.20
CA MET A 106 -9.74 4.25 1.15
C MET A 106 -9.06 5.08 0.05
N GLY A 107 -9.68 6.19 -0.35
CA GLY A 107 -9.11 7.14 -1.30
C GLY A 107 -7.81 7.76 -0.80
N ILE A 108 -7.78 8.24 0.45
CA ILE A 108 -6.58 8.82 1.06
C ILE A 108 -5.44 7.79 1.14
N VAL A 109 -5.72 6.58 1.62
CA VAL A 109 -4.71 5.51 1.72
C VAL A 109 -4.14 5.18 0.34
N SER A 110 -5.01 5.04 -0.68
CA SER A 110 -4.57 4.80 -2.06
C SER A 110 -3.71 5.94 -2.59
N PHE A 111 -4.13 7.19 -2.38
CA PHE A 111 -3.38 8.36 -2.85
C PHE A 111 -1.99 8.44 -2.21
N LEU A 112 -1.89 8.29 -0.89
CA LEU A 112 -0.62 8.31 -0.18
C LEU A 112 0.29 7.16 -0.62
N SER A 113 -0.28 5.96 -0.80
CA SER A 113 0.44 4.79 -1.29
C SER A 113 1.02 5.00 -2.69
N ILE A 114 0.29 5.70 -3.57
CA ILE A 114 0.76 6.03 -4.93
C ILE A 114 1.83 7.10 -4.87
N ALA A 115 1.62 8.17 -4.09
CA ALA A 115 2.59 9.26 -3.94
C ALA A 115 3.94 8.75 -3.40
N ASP A 116 3.93 7.92 -2.35
CA ASP A 116 5.13 7.30 -1.79
C ASP A 116 5.87 6.45 -2.85
N ALA A 117 5.15 5.62 -3.59
CA ALA A 117 5.73 4.80 -4.65
C ALA A 117 6.32 5.64 -5.81
N LEU A 118 5.71 6.77 -6.15
CA LEU A 118 6.22 7.69 -7.17
C LEU A 118 7.51 8.38 -6.72
N VAL A 119 7.59 8.78 -5.45
CA VAL A 119 8.81 9.38 -4.88
C VAL A 119 9.94 8.36 -4.86
N ASP A 120 9.68 7.14 -4.38
CA ASP A 120 10.66 6.05 -4.36
C ASP A 120 11.18 5.71 -5.77
N ALA A 121 10.28 5.69 -6.77
CA ALA A 121 10.65 5.45 -8.17
C ALA A 121 11.53 6.57 -8.76
N HIS A 122 11.28 7.84 -8.41
CA HIS A 122 12.10 8.96 -8.87
C HIS A 122 13.50 8.95 -8.24
N LEU A 123 13.59 8.67 -6.94
CA LEU A 123 14.87 8.64 -6.23
C LEU A 123 15.76 7.48 -6.68
N SER A 124 15.19 6.28 -6.83
CA SER A 124 15.93 5.12 -7.33
C SER A 124 16.51 5.33 -8.74
N ASN A 125 15.77 6.00 -9.63
CA ASN A 125 16.28 6.36 -10.96
C ASN A 125 17.46 7.36 -10.88
N TYR A 126 17.42 8.30 -9.94
CA TYR A 126 18.50 9.26 -9.72
C TYR A 126 19.77 8.58 -9.19
N GLU A 127 19.65 7.70 -8.20
CA GLU A 127 20.81 6.94 -7.66
C GLU A 127 21.44 6.04 -8.71
N ALA A 128 20.62 5.32 -9.49
CA ALA A 128 21.10 4.47 -10.59
C ALA A 128 21.86 5.27 -11.66
N GLN A 129 21.41 6.50 -11.96
CA GLN A 129 22.13 7.38 -12.87
C GLN A 129 23.45 7.87 -12.27
N ARG A 130 23.47 8.29 -11.00
CA ARG A 130 24.73 8.68 -10.34
C ARG A 130 25.74 7.54 -10.32
N GLN A 131 25.33 6.32 -9.96
CA GLN A 131 26.24 5.18 -9.87
C GLN A 131 26.88 4.85 -11.23
N LYS A 132 26.12 4.94 -12.33
CA LYS A 132 26.66 4.79 -13.69
C LYS A 132 27.70 5.87 -14.03
N VAL A 133 27.48 7.10 -13.57
CA VAL A 133 28.43 8.19 -13.76
C VAL A 133 29.72 7.94 -12.97
N TYR A 134 29.62 7.50 -11.70
CA TYR A 134 30.79 7.12 -10.90
C TYR A 134 31.59 5.96 -11.49
N LEU A 135 30.93 4.89 -11.95
CA LEU A 135 31.61 3.75 -12.60
C LEU A 135 32.39 4.18 -13.85
N LYS A 136 31.84 5.10 -14.66
CA LYS A 136 32.55 5.64 -15.83
C LYS A 136 33.77 6.47 -15.46
N PHE A 137 33.70 7.23 -14.36
CA PHE A 137 34.85 8.01 -13.89
C PHE A 137 35.92 7.12 -13.26
N ASP A 138 35.54 6.09 -12.52
CA ASP A 138 36.46 5.12 -11.90
C ASP A 138 37.22 4.31 -12.98
N GLU A 139 36.52 3.79 -13.99
CA GLU A 139 37.14 3.13 -15.15
C GLU A 139 38.10 4.08 -15.89
N GLN A 140 37.73 5.34 -16.08
CA GLN A 140 38.60 6.31 -16.73
C GLN A 140 39.86 6.59 -15.91
N MET A 141 39.78 6.72 -14.58
CA MET A 141 40.96 6.93 -13.73
C MET A 141 41.89 5.71 -13.73
N LEU A 142 41.35 4.50 -13.69
CA LEU A 142 42.13 3.26 -13.84
C LEU A 142 42.87 3.20 -15.18
N VAL A 143 42.24 3.63 -16.29
CA VAL A 143 42.90 3.67 -17.61
C VAL A 143 44.08 4.65 -17.62
N TRP A 144 43.96 5.81 -16.98
CA TRP A 144 45.06 6.78 -16.89
C TRP A 144 46.22 6.27 -16.03
N GLU A 145 45.95 5.52 -14.96
CA GLU A 145 46.99 4.97 -14.07
C GLU A 145 47.83 3.88 -14.73
N ILE A 146 47.26 3.11 -15.66
CA ILE A 146 47.95 2.01 -16.39
C ILE A 146 48.82 2.54 -17.55
N GLN A 147 48.68 3.82 -17.95
CA GLN A 147 49.41 4.42 -19.08
C GLN A 147 50.76 5.08 -18.70
N PHE A 148 51.28 4.84 -17.50
CA PHE A 148 52.60 5.32 -17.05
C PHE A 148 53.64 4.20 -16.96
#